data_AF-A0A0J9QWI6-F1
#
_entry.id   AF-A0A0J9QWI6-F1
#
_cell.length_a   1.000
_cell.length_b   1.000
_cell.length_c   1.000
_cell.angle_alpha   90.00
_cell.angle_beta   90.00
_cell.angle_gamma   90.00
#
_symmetry.space_group_name_H-M   'P 1'
#
loop_
_entity.id
_entity.type
_entity.pdbx_description
1 polymer ?
#
loop_
_entity_poly.entity_id
_entity_poly.type
_entity_poly.pdbx_seq_one_letter_code
_entity_poly.pdbx_strand_id
1 'polypeptide(L)'
;MNQVWVFFKLIEVFLGSVCMFFHIRGSSYWPERTPHMILYCATFSSFTALAALGAFRLVLARSTVLSSQLLLTLSAVLSHYICGVLIMRTAMLDPHLPFINSTIEYLEHPHFAHCKRQSIAALVTGTMYLMHMFHVFDLLMRMEPGDWKRQATGHPVLPAERGGGAATLYSPHVGVHWGCT
;
A
#
# COMPACT_ATOMS: atom_id res chain seq x y z
N MET A 1 -15.18 1.83 12.72
CA MET A 1 -13.79 1.97 12.25
C MET A 1 -13.60 1.60 10.78
N ASN A 2 -14.24 0.55 10.25
CA ASN A 2 -13.98 0.03 8.88
C ASN A 2 -14.38 0.96 7.72
N GLN A 3 -15.26 1.94 7.92
CA GLN A 3 -15.71 2.82 6.84
C GLN A 3 -14.58 3.69 6.25
N VAL A 4 -13.71 4.23 7.11
CA VAL A 4 -12.53 5.02 6.68
C VAL A 4 -11.58 4.11 5.90
N TRP A 5 -11.32 2.90 6.37
CA TRP A 5 -10.46 1.94 5.68
C TRP A 5 -10.98 1.55 4.30
N VAL A 6 -12.28 1.28 4.18
CA VAL A 6 -12.91 1.00 2.88
C VAL A 6 -12.80 2.21 1.96
N PHE A 7 -13.02 3.42 2.48
CA PHE A 7 -12.88 4.66 1.69
C PHE A 7 -11.47 4.84 1.13
N PHE A 8 -10.43 4.67 1.96
CA PHE A 8 -9.04 4.70 1.50
C PHE A 8 -8.79 3.67 0.39
N LYS A 9 -9.30 2.43 0.55
CA LYS A 9 -9.18 1.40 -0.49
C LYS A 9 -9.93 1.73 -1.78
N LEU A 10 -11.10 2.34 -1.71
CA LEU A 10 -11.85 2.75 -2.90
C LEU A 10 -11.12 3.86 -3.66
N ILE A 11 -10.51 4.83 -2.96
CA ILE A 11 -9.67 5.85 -3.61
C ILE A 11 -8.44 5.21 -4.26
N GLU A 12 -7.77 4.26 -3.59
CA GLU A 12 -6.64 3.52 -4.18
C GLU A 12 -7.04 2.79 -5.48
N VAL A 13 -8.20 2.13 -5.49
CA VAL A 13 -8.74 1.47 -6.69
C VAL A 13 -9.01 2.49 -7.79
N PHE A 14 -9.64 3.61 -7.45
CA PHE A 14 -9.97 4.66 -8.41
C PHE A 14 -8.69 5.27 -9.04
N LEU A 15 -7.75 5.71 -8.21
CA LEU A 15 -6.50 6.33 -8.68
C LEU A 15 -5.62 5.33 -9.44
N GLY A 16 -5.52 4.09 -8.96
CA GLY A 16 -4.82 3.02 -9.67
C GLY A 16 -5.44 2.71 -11.05
N SER A 17 -6.78 2.74 -11.15
CA SER A 17 -7.50 2.60 -12.42
C SER A 17 -7.22 3.78 -13.37
N VAL A 18 -7.12 5.01 -12.83
CA VAL A 18 -6.75 6.20 -13.61
C VAL A 18 -5.32 6.11 -14.14
N CYS A 19 -4.36 5.64 -13.34
CA CYS A 19 -2.99 5.36 -13.80
C CYS A 19 -2.98 4.36 -14.94
N MET A 20 -3.72 3.26 -14.80
CA MET A 20 -3.82 2.25 -15.83
C MET A 20 -4.48 2.78 -17.10
N PHE A 21 -5.53 3.59 -16.97
CA PHE A 21 -6.18 4.24 -18.12
C PHE A 21 -5.19 5.10 -18.91
N PHE A 22 -4.41 5.97 -18.24
CA PHE A 22 -3.41 6.78 -18.93
C PHE A 22 -2.33 5.93 -19.58
N HIS A 23 -1.90 4.85 -18.92
CA HIS A 23 -0.90 3.95 -19.47
C HIS A 23 -1.39 3.22 -20.74
N ILE A 24 -2.58 2.60 -20.70
CA ILE A 24 -3.19 1.91 -21.86
C ILE A 24 -3.41 2.89 -23.02
N ARG A 25 -3.92 4.09 -22.72
CA ARG A 25 -4.11 5.12 -23.75
C ARG A 25 -2.78 5.50 -24.39
N GLY A 26 -1.71 5.63 -23.60
CA GLY A 26 -0.37 5.94 -24.10
C GLY A 26 0.19 4.87 -25.02
N SER A 27 0.18 3.63 -24.55
CA SER A 27 0.71 2.47 -25.26
C SER A 27 -0.05 2.16 -26.55
N SER A 28 -1.32 2.57 -26.65
CA SER A 28 -2.12 2.43 -27.87
C SER A 28 -1.72 3.40 -28.99
N TYR A 29 -1.09 4.53 -28.66
CA TYR A 29 -0.68 5.54 -29.65
C TYR A 29 0.82 5.53 -29.95
N TRP A 30 1.65 5.06 -29.01
CA TRP A 30 3.10 5.09 -29.13
C TRP A 30 3.68 3.72 -28.75
N PRO A 31 4.44 3.06 -29.63
CA PRO A 31 5.10 1.80 -29.29
C PRO A 31 6.20 2.07 -28.26
N GLU A 32 5.91 1.74 -27.00
CA GLU A 32 6.88 1.81 -25.92
C GLU A 32 7.98 0.76 -26.11
N ARG A 33 9.26 1.14 -25.97
CA ARG A 33 10.36 0.16 -25.95
C ARG A 33 10.16 -0.79 -24.77
N THR A 34 10.30 -2.08 -25.07
CA THR A 34 9.54 -3.18 -24.46
C THR A 34 9.87 -3.68 -23.04
N PRO A 35 10.71 -3.06 -22.19
CA PRO A 35 10.65 -3.36 -20.73
C PRO A 35 9.75 -2.40 -19.93
N HIS A 36 9.43 -1.20 -20.45
CA HIS A 36 8.69 -0.17 -19.70
C HIS A 36 7.20 -0.52 -19.51
N MET A 37 6.59 -1.11 -20.54
CA MET A 37 5.18 -1.53 -20.51
C MET A 37 4.92 -2.55 -19.40
N ILE A 38 5.81 -3.53 -19.19
CA ILE A 38 5.63 -4.56 -18.16
C ILE A 38 5.72 -3.96 -16.77
N LEU A 39 6.67 -3.04 -16.52
CA LEU A 39 6.87 -2.44 -15.19
C LEU A 39 5.68 -1.58 -14.78
N TYR A 40 5.17 -0.74 -15.69
CA TYR A 40 4.02 0.13 -15.42
C TYR A 40 2.73 -0.68 -15.30
N CYS A 41 2.46 -1.58 -16.24
CA CYS A 41 1.29 -2.47 -16.17
C CYS A 41 1.29 -3.30 -14.88
N ALA A 42 2.43 -3.92 -14.54
CA ALA A 42 2.54 -4.75 -13.35
C ALA A 42 2.30 -3.93 -12.09
N THR A 43 2.89 -2.74 -11.99
CA THR A 43 2.70 -1.86 -10.82
C THR A 43 1.24 -1.42 -10.71
N PHE A 44 0.69 -0.79 -11.75
CA PHE A 44 -0.65 -0.21 -11.67
C PHE A 44 -1.73 -1.29 -11.54
N SER A 45 -1.65 -2.39 -12.30
CA SER A 45 -2.63 -3.49 -12.18
C SER A 45 -2.57 -4.16 -10.82
N SER A 46 -1.37 -4.53 -10.37
CA SER A 46 -1.23 -5.34 -9.16
C SER A 46 -1.69 -4.56 -7.94
N PHE A 47 -1.28 -3.30 -7.81
CA PHE A 47 -1.70 -2.49 -6.66
C PHE A 47 -3.19 -2.11 -6.72
N THR A 48 -3.76 -1.90 -7.91
CA THR A 48 -5.21 -1.72 -8.08
C THR A 48 -5.98 -2.98 -7.67
N ALA A 49 -5.55 -4.15 -8.13
CA ALA A 49 -6.17 -5.43 -7.79
C ALA A 49 -6.04 -5.73 -6.29
N LEU A 50 -4.87 -5.51 -5.70
CA LEU A 50 -4.65 -5.67 -4.25
C LEU A 50 -5.50 -4.68 -3.44
N ALA A 51 -5.69 -3.45 -3.90
CA ALA A 51 -6.58 -2.49 -3.26
C ALA A 51 -8.06 -2.94 -3.34
N ALA A 52 -8.50 -3.47 -4.49
CA ALA A 52 -9.85 -3.99 -4.68
C ALA A 52 -10.12 -5.23 -3.81
N LEU A 53 -9.18 -6.18 -3.77
CA LEU A 53 -9.24 -7.34 -2.88
C LEU A 53 -9.23 -6.91 -1.40
N GLY A 54 -8.45 -5.89 -1.06
CA GLY A 54 -8.44 -5.28 0.27
C GLY A 54 -9.79 -4.67 0.65
N ALA A 55 -10.41 -3.90 -0.25
CA ALA A 55 -11.75 -3.34 -0.06
C ALA A 55 -12.79 -4.46 0.15
N PHE A 56 -12.76 -5.47 -0.71
CA PHE A 56 -13.66 -6.61 -0.66
C PHE A 56 -13.55 -7.38 0.66
N ARG A 57 -12.31 -7.67 1.11
CA ARG A 57 -12.06 -8.32 2.40
C ARG A 57 -12.57 -7.50 3.59
N LEU A 58 -12.40 -6.17 3.56
CA LEU A 58 -12.90 -5.29 4.62
C LEU A 58 -14.43 -5.25 4.69
N VAL A 59 -15.11 -5.34 3.54
CA VAL A 59 -16.58 -5.42 3.46
C VAL A 59 -17.09 -6.75 4.01
N LEU A 60 -16.45 -7.87 3.66
CA LEU A 60 -16.90 -9.22 4.08
C LEU A 60 -16.46 -9.61 5.48
N ALA A 61 -15.16 -9.66 5.75
CA ALA A 61 -14.58 -10.28 6.94
C ALA A 61 -14.27 -9.27 8.06
N ARG A 62 -14.37 -7.97 7.77
CA ARG A 62 -14.14 -6.86 8.72
C ARG A 62 -12.80 -6.88 9.45
N SER A 63 -11.86 -7.74 9.07
CA SER A 63 -10.55 -7.92 9.69
C SER A 63 -9.42 -7.59 8.71
N THR A 64 -8.38 -6.95 9.24
CA THR A 64 -7.18 -6.54 8.50
C THR A 64 -5.96 -6.72 9.39
N VAL A 65 -4.90 -7.29 8.82
CA VAL A 65 -3.60 -7.41 9.48
C VAL A 65 -2.82 -6.13 9.19
N LEU A 66 -2.69 -5.25 10.19
CA LEU A 66 -2.08 -3.93 10.00
C LEU A 66 -0.62 -4.00 9.53
N SER A 67 0.15 -4.99 9.99
CA SER A 67 1.57 -5.16 9.61
C SER A 67 1.75 -5.44 8.11
N SER A 68 0.96 -6.35 7.54
CA SER A 68 1.02 -6.64 6.09
C SER A 68 0.48 -5.47 5.27
N GLN A 69 -0.52 -4.77 5.80
CA GLN A 69 -1.07 -3.57 5.19
C GLN A 69 -0.02 -2.45 5.12
N LEU A 70 0.79 -2.27 6.16
CA LEU A 70 1.90 -1.31 6.18
C LEU A 70 2.92 -1.61 5.07
N LEU A 71 3.43 -2.86 5.00
CA LEU A 71 4.39 -3.27 3.98
C LEU A 71 3.84 -3.11 2.56
N LEU A 72 2.56 -3.44 2.36
CA LEU A 72 1.88 -3.28 1.08
C LEU A 72 1.77 -1.81 0.69
N THR A 73 1.38 -0.93 1.61
CA THR A 73 1.31 0.52 1.33
C THR A 73 2.68 1.13 1.08
N LEU A 74 3.72 0.73 1.85
CA LEU A 74 5.09 1.20 1.65
C LEU A 74 5.64 0.80 0.28
N SER A 75 5.51 -0.47 -0.09
CA SER A 75 5.92 -0.94 -1.42
C SER A 75 5.15 -0.23 -2.54
N ALA A 76 3.86 0.02 -2.37
CA ALA A 76 3.05 0.77 -3.31
C ALA A 76 3.56 2.21 -3.50
N VAL A 77 3.90 2.92 -2.41
CA VAL A 77 4.50 4.26 -2.47
C VAL A 77 5.77 4.25 -3.31
N LEU A 78 6.70 3.35 -2.99
CA LEU A 78 8.00 3.27 -3.65
C LEU A 78 7.84 2.95 -5.14
N SER A 79 7.03 1.93 -5.47
CA SER A 79 6.80 1.55 -6.87
C SER A 79 6.15 2.66 -7.68
N HIS A 80 5.16 3.37 -7.13
CA HIS A 80 4.50 4.48 -7.85
C HIS A 80 5.43 5.69 -8.03
N TYR A 81 6.26 6.02 -7.04
CA TYR A 81 7.23 7.11 -7.16
C TYR A 81 8.31 6.78 -8.18
N ILE A 82 8.84 5.55 -8.15
CA ILE A 82 9.78 5.06 -9.17
C ILE A 82 9.14 5.11 -10.56
N CYS A 83 7.89 4.66 -10.71
CA CYS A 83 7.16 4.78 -11.97
C CYS A 83 7.06 6.24 -12.43
N GLY A 84 6.66 7.16 -11.55
CA GLY A 84 6.55 8.58 -11.87
C GLY A 84 7.85 9.19 -12.41
N VAL A 85 8.99 8.87 -11.77
CA VAL A 85 10.32 9.32 -12.21
C VAL A 85 10.72 8.66 -13.53
N LEU A 86 10.53 7.34 -13.68
CA LEU A 86 10.88 6.62 -14.90
C LEU A 86 10.06 7.10 -16.10
N ILE A 87 8.78 7.42 -15.92
CA ILE A 87 7.93 7.97 -16.99
C ILE A 87 8.49 9.29 -17.50
N MET A 88 8.89 10.20 -16.60
CA MET A 88 9.51 11.47 -17.02
C MET A 88 10.89 11.28 -17.63
N ARG A 89 11.66 10.30 -17.16
CA ARG A 89 12.92 9.92 -17.81
C ARG A 89 12.68 9.46 -19.25
N THR A 90 11.64 8.69 -19.50
CA THR A 90 11.25 8.27 -20.86
C THR A 90 10.91 9.47 -21.74
N ALA A 91 10.19 10.47 -21.19
CA ALA A 91 9.93 11.72 -21.91
C ALA A 91 11.23 12.39 -22.38
N MET A 92 12.25 12.49 -21.51
CA MET A 92 13.53 13.14 -21.83
C MET A 92 14.39 12.39 -22.86
N LEU A 93 14.12 11.10 -23.09
CA LEU A 93 14.82 10.30 -24.09
C LEU A 93 14.25 10.46 -25.51
N ASP A 94 13.19 11.25 -25.66
CA ASP A 94 12.63 11.61 -26.96
C ASP A 94 13.62 12.50 -27.73
N PRO A 95 14.10 12.07 -28.91
CA PRO A 95 15.07 12.83 -29.69
C PRO A 95 14.49 14.13 -30.26
N HIS A 96 13.18 14.32 -30.32
CA HIS A 96 12.57 15.52 -30.92
C HIS A 96 12.47 16.68 -29.95
N LEU A 97 12.32 16.39 -28.65
CA LEU A 97 12.17 17.40 -27.60
C LEU A 97 13.34 18.40 -27.49
N PRO A 98 14.63 18.00 -27.62
CA PRO A 98 15.75 18.94 -27.56
C PRO A 98 15.79 19.97 -28.69
N PHE A 99 15.09 19.72 -29.80
CA PHE A 99 15.09 20.62 -30.97
C PHE A 99 13.98 21.68 -30.90
N ILE A 100 13.09 21.59 -29.92
CA ILE A 100 11.98 22.54 -29.74
C ILE A 100 12.47 23.74 -28.91
N ASN A 101 12.52 24.92 -29.54
CA ASN A 101 12.98 26.17 -28.90
C ASN A 101 11.86 26.92 -28.14
N SER A 102 10.59 26.65 -28.44
CA SER A 102 9.44 27.29 -27.78
C SER A 102 8.98 26.47 -26.58
N THR A 103 8.88 27.11 -25.41
CA THR A 103 8.39 26.43 -24.19
C THR A 103 6.97 25.92 -24.33
N ILE A 104 6.08 26.64 -25.02
CA ILE A 104 4.69 26.22 -25.21
C ILE A 104 4.64 24.98 -26.09
N GLU A 105 5.37 24.99 -27.21
CA GLU A 105 5.45 23.85 -28.13
C GLU A 105 6.04 22.61 -27.45
N TYR A 106 7.05 22.80 -26.58
CA TYR A 106 7.64 21.72 -25.78
C TYR A 106 6.60 21.08 -24.83
N LEU A 107 5.83 21.90 -24.13
CA LEU A 107 4.83 21.44 -23.17
C LEU A 107 3.61 20.78 -23.83
N GLU A 108 3.32 21.16 -25.07
CA GLU A 108 2.23 20.63 -25.90
C GLU A 108 2.63 19.43 -26.75
N HIS A 109 3.93 19.12 -26.85
CA HIS A 109 4.42 17.96 -27.59
C HIS A 109 3.69 16.69 -27.09
N PRO A 110 2.99 15.94 -27.95
CA PRO A 110 2.06 14.89 -27.53
C PRO A 110 2.67 13.84 -26.60
N HIS A 111 3.91 13.42 -26.88
CA HIS A 111 4.64 12.45 -26.06
C HIS A 111 4.97 13.02 -24.67
N PHE A 112 5.49 14.25 -24.59
CA PHE A 112 5.80 14.90 -23.32
C PHE A 112 4.54 15.15 -22.49
N ALA A 113 3.48 15.65 -23.12
CA ALA A 113 2.20 15.90 -22.46
C ALA A 113 1.59 14.62 -21.89
N HIS A 114 1.70 13.50 -22.60
CA HIS A 114 1.25 12.19 -22.14
C HIS A 114 2.08 11.68 -20.95
N CYS A 115 3.41 11.62 -21.09
CA CYS A 115 4.30 11.21 -20.00
C CYS A 115 4.10 12.07 -18.75
N LYS A 116 3.93 13.38 -18.91
CA LYS A 116 3.64 14.30 -17.81
C LYS A 116 2.35 13.91 -17.07
N ARG A 117 1.24 13.68 -17.80
CA ARG A 117 -0.05 13.28 -17.19
C ARG A 117 0.07 11.94 -16.47
N GLN A 118 0.71 10.95 -17.07
CA GLN A 118 0.88 9.63 -16.48
C GLN A 118 1.81 9.68 -15.25
N SER A 119 2.88 10.48 -15.30
CA SER A 119 3.78 10.70 -14.16
C SER A 119 3.04 11.37 -12.99
N ILE A 120 2.27 12.43 -13.26
CA ILE A 120 1.44 13.09 -12.24
C ILE A 120 0.45 12.10 -11.63
N ALA A 121 -0.25 11.31 -12.45
CA ALA A 121 -1.19 10.30 -11.95
C ALA A 121 -0.50 9.28 -11.04
N ALA A 122 0.69 8.79 -11.44
CA ALA A 122 1.48 7.86 -10.65
C ALA A 122 1.89 8.48 -9.29
N LEU A 123 2.38 9.73 -9.30
CA LEU A 123 2.79 10.43 -8.07
C LEU A 123 1.61 10.68 -7.13
N VAL A 124 0.47 11.15 -7.65
CA VAL A 124 -0.76 11.36 -6.85
C VAL A 124 -1.22 10.04 -6.23
N THR A 125 -1.18 8.94 -6.97
CA THR A 125 -1.50 7.60 -6.47
C THR A 125 -0.51 7.17 -5.39
N GLY A 126 0.79 7.39 -5.59
CA GLY A 126 1.81 7.14 -4.58
C GLY A 126 1.59 7.95 -3.30
N THR A 127 1.21 9.22 -3.41
CA THR A 127 0.88 10.07 -2.24
C THR A 127 -0.36 9.56 -1.52
N MET A 128 -1.36 9.03 -2.23
CA MET A 128 -2.51 8.37 -1.61
C MET A 128 -2.10 7.15 -0.78
N TYR A 129 -1.24 6.28 -1.34
CA TYR A 129 -0.66 5.15 -0.60
C TYR A 129 0.19 5.62 0.60
N LEU A 130 0.87 6.76 0.49
CA LEU A 130 1.65 7.34 1.58
C LEU A 130 0.74 7.81 2.73
N MET A 131 -0.37 8.46 2.41
CA MET A 131 -1.38 8.84 3.41
C MET A 131 -1.97 7.59 4.09
N HIS A 132 -2.25 6.52 3.34
CA HIS A 132 -2.71 5.25 3.93
C HIS A 132 -1.63 4.63 4.82
N MET A 133 -0.37 4.62 4.38
CA MET A 133 0.75 4.11 5.16
C MET A 133 0.88 4.85 6.50
N PHE A 134 0.84 6.18 6.49
CA PHE A 134 0.88 6.97 7.72
C PHE A 134 -0.35 6.73 8.61
N HIS A 135 -1.54 6.56 8.03
CA HIS A 135 -2.73 6.20 8.81
C HIS A 135 -2.57 4.84 9.51
N VAL A 136 -2.03 3.83 8.82
CA VAL A 136 -1.72 2.51 9.38
C VAL A 136 -0.65 2.61 10.46
N PHE A 137 0.43 3.35 10.19
CA PHE A 137 1.55 3.54 11.11
C PHE A 137 1.11 4.24 12.40
N ASP A 138 0.31 5.29 12.28
CA ASP A 138 -0.25 6.03 13.41
C ASP A 138 -1.14 5.14 14.29
N LEU A 139 -1.91 4.23 13.68
CA LEU A 139 -2.68 3.24 14.43
C LEU A 139 -1.78 2.21 15.13
N LEU A 140 -0.75 1.70 14.45
CA LEU A 140 0.22 0.78 15.04
C LEU A 140 0.92 1.39 16.26
N MET A 141 1.31 2.67 16.19
CA MET A 141 1.99 3.38 17.28
C MET A 141 1.10 3.59 18.51
N ARG A 142 -0.23 3.57 18.35
CA ARG A 142 -1.19 3.69 19.46
C ARG A 142 -1.59 2.34 20.06
N MET A 143 -1.05 1.22 19.57
CA MET A 143 -1.39 -0.10 20.09
C MET A 143 -0.64 -0.44 21.38
N GLU A 144 -1.32 -1.18 22.27
CA GLU A 144 -0.70 -1.65 23.50
C GLU A 144 0.35 -2.77 23.23
N PRO A 145 1.38 -2.92 24.09
CA PRO A 145 2.45 -3.90 23.94
C PRO A 145 2.04 -5.38 23.87
N GLY A 146 0.75 -5.72 24.06
CA GLY A 146 0.20 -7.07 23.89
C GLY A 146 -0.51 -7.31 22.56
N ASP A 147 -0.98 -6.25 21.89
CA ASP A 147 -1.83 -6.37 20.71
C ASP A 147 -1.03 -6.50 19.41
N TRP A 148 0.23 -6.03 19.38
CA TRP A 148 1.11 -6.21 18.21
C TRP A 148 1.37 -7.69 17.91
N LYS A 149 1.56 -8.51 18.97
CA LYS A 149 1.80 -9.95 18.87
C LYS A 149 0.57 -10.68 18.32
N ARG A 150 -0.63 -10.19 18.66
CA ARG A 150 -1.92 -10.68 18.17
C ARG A 150 -2.14 -10.30 16.70
N GLN A 151 -1.76 -9.08 16.30
CA GLN A 151 -1.82 -8.68 14.89
C GLN A 151 -0.80 -9.41 14.01
N ALA A 152 0.37 -9.75 14.53
CA ALA A 152 1.36 -10.54 13.81
C ALA A 152 0.91 -12.00 13.58
N THR A 153 0.03 -12.55 14.44
CA THR A 153 -0.37 -13.97 14.45
C THR A 153 -1.82 -14.23 14.01
N GLY A 154 -2.68 -13.20 13.94
CA GLY A 154 -4.06 -13.31 13.45
C GLY A 154 -5.06 -13.98 14.39
N HIS A 155 -4.72 -14.17 15.68
CA HIS A 155 -5.58 -14.89 16.62
C HIS A 155 -6.82 -14.07 17.05
N PRO A 156 -8.04 -14.64 16.99
CA PRO A 156 -9.25 -13.98 17.48
C PRO A 156 -9.31 -13.92 19.01
N VAL A 157 -9.98 -12.88 19.53
CA VAL A 157 -10.26 -12.69 20.96
C VAL A 157 -11.22 -13.78 21.43
N LEU A 158 -10.75 -14.72 22.25
CA LEU A 158 -11.64 -15.49 23.11
C LEU A 158 -12.16 -14.56 24.21
N PRO A 159 -13.45 -14.59 24.57
CA PRO A 159 -13.98 -13.76 25.63
C PRO A 159 -13.23 -14.09 26.92
N ALA A 160 -12.61 -13.07 27.53
CA ALA A 160 -12.09 -13.19 28.88
C ALA A 160 -13.30 -13.27 29.81
N GLU A 161 -13.56 -14.44 30.39
CA GLU A 161 -14.38 -14.54 31.59
C GLU A 161 -13.70 -13.70 32.68
N ARG A 162 -14.34 -12.58 33.01
CA ARG A 162 -14.02 -11.73 34.15
C ARG A 162 -15.16 -11.90 35.14
N GLY A 163 -14.91 -12.55 36.29
CA GLY A 163 -15.80 -12.40 37.45
C GLY A 163 -15.78 -13.49 38.53
N GLY A 164 -14.79 -13.45 39.43
CA GLY A 164 -15.00 -13.56 40.89
C GLY A 164 -15.29 -14.92 41.55
N GLY A 165 -14.34 -15.38 42.38
CA GLY A 165 -14.60 -16.40 43.41
C GLY A 165 -13.32 -16.85 44.13
N ALA A 166 -13.07 -16.30 45.31
CA ALA A 166 -12.00 -16.77 46.21
C ALA A 166 -12.41 -18.09 46.89
N ALA A 167 -11.54 -19.11 46.88
CA ALA A 167 -11.46 -20.17 47.90
C ALA A 167 -10.21 -21.06 47.70
N THR A 168 -9.24 -20.88 48.60
CA THR A 168 -8.43 -21.88 49.34
C THR A 168 -8.24 -23.34 48.86
N LEU A 169 -6.98 -23.79 49.06
CA LEU A 169 -6.48 -25.14 49.42
C LEU A 169 -6.51 -26.25 48.35
N TYR A 170 -5.32 -26.66 47.85
CA TYR A 170 -4.59 -27.84 48.35
C TYR A 170 -3.26 -27.99 47.61
N SER A 171 -2.16 -28.03 48.38
CA SER A 171 -0.88 -28.60 47.98
C SER A 171 -0.84 -30.05 48.44
N PRO A 172 -0.18 -30.95 47.68
CA PRO A 172 0.56 -32.02 48.33
C PRO A 172 2.03 -32.05 47.90
N HIS A 173 2.86 -32.23 48.93
CA HIS A 173 4.30 -32.48 48.93
C HIS A 173 4.78 -33.57 47.97
N VAL A 174 5.89 -33.29 47.27
CA VAL A 174 7.17 -34.06 47.19
C VAL A 174 8.21 -33.02 46.70
N GLY A 175 9.33 -32.64 47.31
CA GLY A 175 10.17 -33.24 48.34
C GLY A 175 11.53 -33.62 47.75
N VAL A 176 12.47 -32.68 47.53
CA VAL A 176 13.94 -32.95 47.60
C VAL A 176 14.69 -31.68 48.04
N HIS A 177 15.54 -31.90 49.04
CA HIS A 177 16.39 -31.00 49.82
C HIS A 177 17.73 -30.64 49.11
N TRP A 178 18.53 -29.80 49.79
CA TRP A 178 19.97 -29.44 49.68
C TRP A 178 20.14 -27.93 49.43
N GLY A 179 20.67 -27.08 50.32
CA GLY A 179 21.41 -27.25 51.56
C GLY A 179 22.87 -26.80 51.41
N CYS A 180 23.32 -25.91 52.31
CA CYS A 180 24.69 -25.42 52.60
C CYS A 180 25.24 -24.30 51.69
N THR A 181 25.80 -23.19 52.20
CA THR A 181 26.13 -22.68 53.56
C THR A 181 26.26 -21.17 53.45
#